data_AF-A0A7K3Y4V3-F1
#
_entry.id   AF-A0A7K3Y4V3-F1
#
_cell.length_a   1.000
_cell.length_b   1.000
_cell.length_c   1.000
_cell.angle_alpha   90.00
_cell.angle_beta   90.00
_cell.angle_gamma   90.00
#
_symmetry.space_group_name_H-M   'P 1'
#
loop_
_entity.id
_entity.type
_entity.pdbx_description
1 polymer ?
#
loop_
_entity_poly.entity_id
_entity_poly.type
_entity_poly.pdbx_seq_one_letter_code
_entity_poly.pdbx_strand_id
1 'polypeptide(L)' 'NLDTKTGTAIMDLIARMNREEGKTVIVVTHDPRMTEYADRTIHLMDGRLVA' A
#
# COMPACT_ATOMS: atom_id res chain seq x y z
N ASN A 1 -8.50 10.52 6.94
CA ASN A 1 -8.82 10.09 8.33
C ASN A 1 -7.65 9.45 9.07
N LEU A 2 -6.58 9.03 8.37
CA LEU A 2 -5.34 8.62 9.01
C LEU A 2 -4.33 9.76 8.87
N ASP A 3 -3.73 10.20 9.96
CA ASP A 3 -2.63 11.17 9.88
C ASP A 3 -1.36 10.48 9.33
N THR A 4 -0.44 11.29 8.79
CA THR A 4 0.76 10.76 8.11
C THR A 4 1.59 9.84 9.02
N LYS A 5 1.75 10.17 10.30
CA LYS A 5 2.61 9.41 11.22
C LYS A 5 1.99 8.05 11.53
N THR A 6 0.71 8.03 11.84
CA THR A 6 -0.01 6.77 12.09
C THR A 6 -0.08 5.91 10.83
N GLY A 7 -0.24 6.53 9.65
CA GLY A 7 -0.20 5.83 8.36
C GLY A 7 1.12 5.11 8.10
N THR A 8 2.25 5.78 8.30
CA THR A 8 3.58 5.17 8.14
C THR A 8 3.76 3.96 9.07
N ALA A 9 3.45 4.10 10.36
CA ALA A 9 3.65 3.01 11.32
C ALA A 9 2.79 1.76 11.00
N ILE A 10 1.58 1.96 10.47
CA ILE A 10 0.71 0.86 10.03
C ILE A 10 1.31 0.19 8.79
N MET A 11 1.79 0.97 7.82
CA MET A 11 2.40 0.41 6.62
C MET A 11 3.70 -0.35 6.92
N ASP A 12 4.51 0.12 7.87
CA ASP A 12 5.70 -0.61 8.33
C ASP A 12 5.33 -2.00 8.89
N LEU A 13 4.28 -2.06 9.71
CA LEU A 13 3.79 -3.33 10.26
C LEU A 13 3.30 -4.27 9.15
N ILE A 14 2.49 -3.76 8.22
CA ILE A 14 1.95 -4.52 7.10
C ILE A 14 3.08 -5.04 6.18
N ALA A 15 4.05 -4.19 5.87
CA ALA A 15 5.21 -4.56 5.06
C ALA A 15 6.04 -5.65 5.73
N ARG A 16 6.20 -5.58 7.06
CA ARG A 16 6.87 -6.63 7.84
C ARG A 16 6.14 -7.97 7.73
N MET A 17 4.81 -7.98 7.90
CA MET A 17 4.02 -9.21 7.76
C MET A 17 4.11 -9.80 6.35
N ASN A 18 4.13 -8.95 5.31
CA ASN A 18 4.33 -9.42 3.93
C ASN A 18 5.70 -10.08 3.75
N ARG A 19 6.78 -9.43 4.22
CA ARG A 19 8.16 -9.88 3.98
C ARG A 19 8.60 -11.03 4.89
N GLU A 20 8.24 -11.00 6.16
CA GLU A 20 8.71 -11.97 7.17
C GLU A 20 7.78 -13.18 7.29
N GLU A 21 6.46 -12.98 7.16
CA GLU A 21 5.47 -14.06 7.31
C GLU A 21 4.91 -14.56 5.98
N GLY A 22 5.36 -14.01 4.85
CA GLY A 22 4.93 -14.40 3.51
C GLY A 22 3.47 -14.10 3.21
N LYS A 23 2.87 -13.11 3.89
CA LYS A 23 1.46 -12.74 3.66
C LYS A 23 1.30 -11.98 2.35
N THR A 24 0.26 -12.31 1.58
CA THR A 24 -0.15 -11.46 0.45
C THR A 24 -0.97 -10.28 0.96
N VAL A 25 -0.61 -9.07 0.55
CA VAL A 25 -1.26 -7.82 0.98
C VAL A 25 -1.71 -7.04 -0.26
N ILE A 26 -2.94 -6.52 -0.21
CA ILE A 26 -3.46 -5.56 -1.19
C ILE A 26 -3.86 -4.30 -0.43
N VAL A 27 -3.33 -3.15 -0.83
CA VAL A 27 -3.65 -1.84 -0.26
C VAL A 27 -4.25 -0.96 -1.34
N VAL A 28 -5.34 -0.27 -0.99
CA VAL A 28 -5.97 0.76 -1.84
C VAL A 28 -5.70 2.11 -1.21
N THR A 29 -5.10 3.02 -1.98
CA THR A 29 -4.67 4.33 -1.47
C THR A 29 -4.72 5.38 -2.57
N HIS A 30 -4.95 6.63 -2.18
CA HIS A 30 -4.76 7.82 -3.02
C HIS A 30 -3.47 8.57 -2.66
N ASP A 31 -2.74 8.11 -1.65
CA ASP A 31 -1.48 8.69 -1.20
C ASP A 31 -0.31 8.01 -1.93
N PRO A 32 0.42 8.73 -2.80
CA PRO A 32 1.52 8.16 -3.56
C PRO A 32 2.68 7.71 -2.67
N ARG A 33 2.83 8.23 -1.45
CA ARG A 33 3.91 7.78 -0.53
C ARG A 33 3.75 6.31 -0.14
N MET A 34 2.52 5.80 -0.17
CA MET A 34 2.23 4.41 0.18
C MET A 34 2.67 3.43 -0.91
N THR A 35 2.85 3.88 -2.15
CA THR A 35 3.31 3.02 -3.25
C THR A 35 4.77 2.57 -3.06
N GLU A 36 5.55 3.29 -2.25
CA GLU A 36 6.93 2.91 -1.90
C GLU A 36 7.02 1.58 -1.12
N TYR A 37 5.95 1.17 -0.45
CA TYR A 37 5.88 -0.08 0.30
C TYR A 37 5.49 -1.28 -0.58
N ALA A 38 4.98 -1.04 -1.79
CA ALA A 38 4.39 -2.06 -2.64
C ALA A 38 5.38 -2.59 -3.68
N ASP A 39 5.40 -3.92 -3.88
CA ASP A 39 6.19 -4.53 -4.95
C ASP A 39 5.66 -4.16 -6.34
N ARG A 40 4.35 -3.92 -6.45
CA ARG A 40 3.66 -3.54 -7.67
C ARG A 40 2.57 -2.52 -7.34
N THR A 41 2.46 -1.51 -8.20
CA THR A 41 1.38 -0.52 -8.16
C THR A 41 0.54 -0.66 -9.41
N ILE A 42 -0.78 -0.58 -9.24
CA ILE A 42 -1.77 -0.67 -10.32
C ILE A 42 -2.65 0.58 -10.24
N HIS A 43 -2.80 1.30 -11.35
CA HIS A 43 -3.68 2.47 -11.40
C HIS A 43 -5.05 2.10 -11.97
N LEU A 44 -6.10 2.45 -11.23
CA LEU A 44 -7.49 2.26 -11.63
C LEU A 44 -8.13 3.63 -11.94
N MET A 45 -8.71 3.76 -13.14
CA MET A 45 -9.48 4.95 -13.55
C MET A 45 -10.74 4.48 -14.29
N ASP A 46 -11.90 5.00 -13.88
CA ASP A 46 -13.21 4.64 -14.46
C ASP A 46 -13.46 3.13 -14.58
N GLY A 47 -13.04 2.37 -13.56
CA GLY A 47 -13.18 0.91 -13.52
C GLY A 47 -12.22 0.15 -14.45
N ARG A 48 -11.24 0.83 -15.05
CA ARG A 48 -10.25 0.25 -15.95
C ARG A 48 -8.84 0.41 -15.40
N LEU A 49 -8.00 -0.58 -15.67
CA LEU A 49 -6.56 -0.48 -15.43
C LEU A 49 -5.96 0.45 -16.49
N VAL A 50 -5.23 1.48 -16.07
CA VAL A 50 -4.71 2.52 -16.98
C VAL A 50 -3.18 2.64 -17.03
N ALA A 51 -2.47 2.06 -16.06
CA ALA A 51 -1.01 1.92 -16.05
C ALA A 51 -0.58 0.87 -15.01
#